data_AF-A0A3L8SMC4-F1
#
_entry.id   AF-A0A3L8SMC4-F1
#
_cell.length_a   1.000
_cell.length_b   1.000
_cell.length_c   1.000
_cell.angle_alpha   90.00
_cell.angle_beta   90.00
_cell.angle_gamma   90.00
#
_symmetry.space_group_name_H-M   'P 1'
#
loop_
_entity.id
_entity.type
_entity.pdbx_description
1 polymer ?
#
loop_
_entity_poly.entity_id
_entity_poly.type
_entity_poly.pdbx_seq_one_letter_code
_entity_poly.pdbx_strand_id
1 'polypeptide(L)'
;MAHPGRRGYDNREIVLKYIHYKLSQRGYDWAAGEDRASLPPDHSASAVAAAIAAAGTSSDHTGLVSPHPEPPGSATASHTPPAEGLRPAPQVVHLVLRQAGDEFSRRYQRDFSQMSGQLHLTPFTARSRFVAVVEELFRDGVNWGRIVAFFEFGGVMCVESVNREMFALVDNIATWMTEYLNRHLHNWIQDNGGWK
;
A
#
# COMPACT_ATOMS: atom_id res chain seq x y z
N MET A 1 34.42 10.60 -5.71
CA MET A 1 33.98 10.34 -4.32
C MET A 1 32.53 9.89 -4.38
N ALA A 2 32.25 8.62 -4.10
CA ALA A 2 30.89 8.08 -4.13
C ALA A 2 30.18 8.45 -2.82
N HIS A 3 29.07 9.19 -2.91
CA HIS A 3 28.20 9.41 -1.76
C HIS A 3 27.56 8.07 -1.37
N PRO A 4 27.71 7.59 -0.12
CA PRO A 4 27.03 6.37 0.30
C PRO A 4 25.53 6.64 0.21
N GLY A 5 24.83 5.83 -0.60
CA GLY A 5 23.41 6.01 -0.88
C GLY A 5 22.60 6.17 0.40
N ARG A 6 21.97 7.34 0.58
CA ARG A 6 20.88 7.54 1.53
C ARG A 6 19.74 6.61 1.08
N ARG A 7 19.75 5.37 1.58
CA ARG A 7 18.67 4.41 1.33
C ARG A 7 17.41 4.93 2.04
N GLY A 8 16.49 5.52 1.27
CA GLY A 8 15.18 5.95 1.77
C GLY A 8 14.30 4.75 2.10
N TYR A 9 13.34 4.96 3.01
CA TYR A 9 12.26 3.98 3.24
C TYR A 9 11.26 4.00 2.11
N ASP A 10 10.54 2.90 1.93
CA ASP A 10 9.47 2.83 0.95
C ASP A 10 8.28 3.71 1.36
N ASN A 11 8.14 4.87 0.72
CA ASN A 11 7.01 5.77 0.93
C ASN A 11 5.68 5.09 0.59
N ARG A 12 5.67 4.12 -0.33
CA ARG A 12 4.46 3.38 -0.70
C ARG A 12 3.97 2.56 0.48
N GLU A 13 4.85 1.79 1.11
CA GLU A 13 4.54 1.03 2.32
C GLU A 13 3.97 1.92 3.44
N ILE A 14 4.56 3.09 3.68
CA ILE A 14 4.09 4.07 4.67
C ILE A 14 2.65 4.50 4.36
N VAL A 15 2.36 4.86 3.11
CA VAL A 15 1.02 5.24 2.66
C VAL A 15 0.02 4.10 2.83
N LEU A 16 0.34 2.89 2.37
CA LEU A 16 -0.57 1.74 2.44
C LEU A 16 -0.92 1.39 3.88
N LYS A 17 0.08 1.30 4.77
CA LYS A 17 -0.15 1.00 6.19
C LYS A 17 -0.91 2.10 6.92
N TYR A 18 -0.84 3.33 6.44
CA TYR A 18 -1.62 4.44 6.97
C TYR A 18 -3.07 4.38 6.52
N ILE A 19 -3.32 4.19 5.22
CA ILE A 19 -4.68 4.07 4.67
C ILE A 19 -5.41 2.88 5.29
N HIS A 20 -4.76 1.72 5.36
CA HIS A 20 -5.31 0.55 6.03
C HIS A 20 -5.71 0.87 7.48
N TYR A 21 -4.86 1.59 8.22
CA TYR A 21 -5.19 2.01 9.59
C TYR A 21 -6.42 2.92 9.65
N LYS A 22 -6.51 3.94 8.79
CA LYS A 22 -7.65 4.88 8.79
C LYS A 22 -8.96 4.20 8.39
N LEU A 23 -8.91 3.23 7.49
CA LEU A 23 -10.07 2.45 7.08
C LEU A 23 -10.49 1.45 8.16
N SER A 24 -9.54 0.79 8.83
CA SER A 24 -9.85 -0.15 9.91
C SER A 24 -10.46 0.54 11.14
N GLN A 25 -10.07 1.80 11.43
CA GLN A 25 -10.74 2.63 12.44
C GLN A 25 -12.24 2.84 12.16
N ARG A 26 -12.67 2.71 10.91
CA ARG A 26 -14.08 2.83 10.48
C ARG A 26 -14.75 1.47 10.26
N GLY A 27 -14.07 0.37 10.56
CA GLY A 27 -14.59 -0.98 10.39
C GLY A 27 -14.45 -1.55 8.98
N TYR A 28 -13.65 -0.92 8.10
CA TYR A 28 -13.37 -1.45 6.77
C TYR A 28 -12.05 -2.23 6.75
N ASP A 29 -12.10 -3.43 6.21
CA ASP A 29 -10.91 -4.24 5.92
C ASP A 29 -10.49 -4.05 4.47
N TRP A 30 -9.49 -3.19 4.25
CA TRP A 30 -8.97 -2.86 2.92
C TRP A 30 -7.60 -3.47 2.72
N ALA A 31 -7.48 -4.31 1.70
CA ALA A 31 -6.20 -4.77 1.16
C ALA A 31 -5.92 -4.03 -0.16
N ALA A 32 -4.69 -3.55 -0.31
CA ALA A 32 -4.25 -2.90 -1.55
C ALA A 32 -4.35 -3.88 -2.73
N GLY A 33 -4.55 -3.36 -3.94
CA GLY A 33 -4.75 -4.19 -5.14
C GLY A 33 -3.70 -5.29 -5.40
N GLU A 34 -2.46 -5.12 -4.92
CA GLU A 34 -1.40 -6.16 -5.01
C GLU A 34 -1.61 -7.33 -4.04
N ASP A 35 -2.12 -7.07 -2.84
CA ASP A 35 -2.48 -8.10 -1.86
C ASP A 35 -3.79 -8.81 -2.26
N ARG A 36 -4.71 -8.12 -2.94
CA ARG A 36 -5.92 -8.75 -3.49
C ARG A 36 -5.63 -9.71 -4.64
N ALA A 37 -4.60 -9.43 -5.45
CA ALA A 37 -4.18 -10.33 -6.53
C ALA A 37 -3.53 -11.62 -6.03
N SER A 38 -3.05 -11.63 -4.78
CA SER A 38 -2.42 -12.79 -4.14
C SER A 38 -3.36 -13.57 -3.20
N LEU A 39 -4.58 -13.05 -2.96
CA LEU A 39 -5.65 -13.79 -2.32
C LEU A 39 -6.34 -14.71 -3.35
N PRO A 40 -6.50 -16.02 -3.08
CA PRO A 40 -7.32 -16.87 -3.93
C PRO A 40 -8.74 -16.31 -3.98
N PRO A 41 -9.43 -16.32 -5.13
CA PRO A 41 -10.81 -15.87 -5.21
C PRO A 41 -11.65 -16.71 -4.24
N ASP A 42 -12.48 -16.07 -3.42
CA ASP A 42 -13.42 -16.76 -2.55
C ASP A 42 -14.30 -17.70 -3.41
N HIS A 43 -13.94 -18.99 -3.41
CA HIS A 43 -14.62 -20.03 -4.15
C HIS A 43 -15.87 -20.50 -3.39
N SER A 44 -16.74 -19.59 -2.98
CA SER A 44 -18.07 -19.96 -2.46
C SER A 44 -19.10 -20.17 -3.59
N ALA A 45 -18.73 -19.93 -4.86
CA ALA A 45 -19.58 -20.21 -6.02
C ALA A 45 -18.96 -21.14 -7.10
N SER A 46 -17.66 -21.47 -7.00
CA SER A 46 -16.91 -22.20 -8.05
C SER A 46 -16.46 -23.61 -7.63
N ALA A 47 -17.27 -24.31 -6.82
CA ALA A 47 -17.00 -25.70 -6.44
C ALA A 47 -17.89 -26.72 -7.17
N VAL A 48 -18.97 -26.27 -7.83
CA VAL A 48 -19.92 -27.17 -8.51
C VAL A 48 -19.57 -27.49 -9.97
N ALA A 49 -18.62 -26.80 -10.58
CA ALA A 49 -18.28 -27.00 -12.00
C ALA A 49 -17.10 -27.96 -12.25
N ALA A 50 -16.23 -28.19 -11.27
CA ALA A 50 -14.97 -28.92 -11.47
C ALA A 50 -15.06 -30.45 -11.25
N ALA A 51 -16.20 -30.99 -10.81
CA ALA A 51 -16.32 -32.40 -10.43
C ALA A 51 -16.74 -33.36 -11.56
N ILE A 52 -16.95 -32.88 -12.80
CA ILE A 52 -17.52 -33.72 -13.88
C ILE A 52 -16.48 -34.22 -14.89
N ALA A 53 -15.20 -33.84 -14.77
CA ALA A 53 -14.19 -34.06 -15.82
C ALA A 53 -13.11 -35.11 -15.48
N ALA A 54 -13.36 -36.03 -14.53
CA ALA A 54 -12.38 -37.08 -14.19
C ALA A 54 -13.04 -38.46 -14.04
N ALA A 55 -13.39 -39.08 -15.16
CA ALA A 55 -13.64 -40.52 -15.22
C ALA A 55 -13.23 -41.07 -16.59
N GLY A 56 -12.08 -41.74 -16.65
CA GLY A 56 -11.59 -42.45 -17.83
C GLY A 56 -10.40 -43.34 -17.43
N THR A 57 -10.71 -44.57 -17.06
CA THR A 57 -9.82 -45.62 -16.52
C THR A 57 -9.19 -46.49 -17.61
N SER A 58 -7.98 -47.02 -17.36
CA SER A 58 -7.49 -48.41 -17.60
C SER A 58 -6.00 -48.41 -17.95
N SER A 59 -5.10 -48.83 -17.05
CA SER A 59 -4.53 -50.19 -16.84
C SER A 59 -3.70 -50.72 -18.02
N ASP A 60 -2.38 -50.88 -17.86
CA ASP A 60 -1.82 -52.21 -17.50
C ASP A 60 -0.28 -52.28 -17.34
N HIS A 61 0.11 -53.06 -16.32
CA HIS A 61 1.21 -54.03 -16.14
C HIS A 61 2.74 -53.73 -16.23
N THR A 62 3.38 -54.07 -15.09
CA THR A 62 4.64 -54.82 -14.83
C THR A 62 6.03 -54.26 -15.16
N GLY A 63 6.89 -54.25 -14.13
CA GLY A 63 8.36 -54.25 -14.26
C GLY A 63 9.10 -53.81 -12.99
N LEU A 64 9.62 -54.78 -12.23
CA LEU A 64 10.31 -54.66 -10.94
C LEU A 64 11.84 -54.43 -11.13
N VAL A 65 12.50 -53.53 -10.35
CA VAL A 65 13.84 -53.71 -9.70
C VAL A 65 14.35 -52.40 -9.04
N SER A 66 14.92 -52.51 -7.83
CA SER A 66 15.50 -51.46 -6.96
C SER A 66 17.01 -51.16 -7.26
N PRO A 67 17.82 -50.50 -6.40
CA PRO A 67 17.91 -49.06 -6.05
C PRO A 67 19.32 -48.40 -6.18
N HIS A 68 19.40 -47.05 -6.13
CA HIS A 68 20.56 -46.17 -5.72
C HIS A 68 21.81 -46.07 -6.67
N PRO A 69 22.76 -45.08 -6.62
CA PRO A 69 22.95 -43.80 -5.87
C PRO A 69 23.10 -42.50 -6.72
N GLU A 70 23.16 -41.35 -6.04
CA GLU A 70 23.61 -40.01 -6.51
C GLU A 70 25.01 -39.99 -7.17
N PRO A 71 25.31 -38.92 -7.94
CA PRO A 71 26.53 -38.16 -7.63
C PRO A 71 26.33 -36.63 -7.60
N PRO A 72 27.23 -35.89 -6.91
CA PRO A 72 27.09 -34.47 -6.61
C PRO A 72 27.67 -33.60 -7.73
N GLY A 73 26.97 -32.53 -8.09
CA GLY A 73 27.44 -31.55 -9.07
C GLY A 73 27.11 -30.14 -8.61
N SER A 74 28.13 -29.42 -8.15
CA SER A 74 28.13 -28.01 -7.76
C SER A 74 27.24 -27.14 -8.64
N ALA A 75 26.10 -26.72 -8.11
CA ALA A 75 25.40 -25.52 -8.57
C ALA A 75 25.70 -24.42 -7.56
N THR A 76 26.75 -23.68 -7.90
CA THR A 76 26.99 -22.27 -7.56
C THR A 76 25.79 -21.62 -6.88
N ALA A 77 25.98 -21.27 -5.60
CA ALA A 77 25.15 -20.30 -4.92
C ALA A 77 24.97 -19.10 -5.85
N SER A 78 23.78 -19.01 -6.43
CA SER A 78 23.36 -17.85 -7.18
C SER A 78 23.25 -16.75 -6.13
N HIS A 79 24.35 -16.01 -5.94
CA HIS A 79 24.31 -14.70 -5.34
C HIS A 79 23.53 -13.81 -6.29
N THR A 80 22.21 -13.95 -6.24
CA THR A 80 21.30 -12.92 -6.69
C THR A 80 21.69 -11.67 -5.90
N PRO A 81 22.16 -10.59 -6.54
CA PRO A 81 22.39 -9.35 -5.83
C PRO A 81 21.05 -8.99 -5.16
N PRO A 82 21.00 -8.64 -3.87
CA PRO A 82 19.76 -8.19 -3.27
C PRO A 82 19.33 -6.99 -4.11
N ALA A 83 18.16 -7.11 -4.74
CA ALA A 83 17.53 -6.02 -5.47
C ALA A 83 17.76 -4.74 -4.67
N GLU A 84 18.21 -3.68 -5.34
CA GLU A 84 18.40 -2.34 -4.80
C GLU A 84 17.03 -1.81 -4.29
N GLY A 85 16.57 -2.39 -3.19
CA GLY A 85 15.20 -2.34 -2.73
C GLY A 85 15.09 -1.35 -1.59
N LEU A 86 14.14 -0.44 -1.70
CA LEU A 86 13.76 0.42 -0.59
C LEU A 86 13.54 -0.43 0.66
N ARG A 87 14.07 0.04 1.79
CA ARG A 87 13.94 -0.72 3.04
C ARG A 87 12.55 -0.50 3.62
N PRO A 88 11.94 -1.52 4.24
CA PRO A 88 10.72 -1.33 4.97
C PRO A 88 10.88 -0.26 6.05
N ALA A 89 9.86 0.58 6.23
CA ALA A 89 9.88 1.61 7.26
C ALA A 89 9.83 0.96 8.67
N PRO A 90 10.64 1.44 9.63
CA PRO A 90 10.59 0.96 11.02
C PRO A 90 9.18 1.12 11.61
N GLN A 91 8.77 0.20 12.48
CA GLN A 91 7.44 0.22 13.10
C GLN A 91 7.14 1.54 13.83
N VAL A 92 8.17 2.18 14.40
CA VAL A 92 8.05 3.48 15.07
C VAL A 92 7.54 4.57 14.12
N VAL A 93 7.90 4.55 12.83
CA VAL A 93 7.44 5.53 11.84
C VAL A 93 5.92 5.45 11.69
N HIS A 94 5.41 4.23 11.51
CA HIS A 94 3.96 4.02 11.39
C HIS A 94 3.24 4.39 12.69
N LEU A 95 3.80 4.04 13.85
CA LEU A 95 3.21 4.37 15.15
C LEU A 95 3.11 5.88 15.36
N VAL A 96 4.21 6.60 15.16
CA VAL A 96 4.27 8.07 15.36
C VAL A 96 3.37 8.78 14.37
N LEU A 97 3.37 8.35 13.10
CA LEU A 97 2.50 8.95 12.09
C LEU A 97 1.01 8.75 12.43
N ARG A 98 0.63 7.57 12.91
CA ARG A 98 -0.74 7.30 13.39
C ARG A 98 -1.10 8.17 14.58
N GLN A 99 -0.23 8.25 15.59
CA GLN A 99 -0.47 9.08 16.78
C GLN A 99 -0.60 10.57 16.42
N ALA A 100 0.29 11.07 15.56
CA ALA A 100 0.25 12.45 15.08
C ALA A 100 -1.01 12.72 14.26
N GLY A 101 -1.39 11.78 13.38
CA GLY A 101 -2.62 11.83 12.61
C GLY A 101 -3.88 11.84 13.48
N ASP A 102 -3.95 10.99 14.49
CA ASP A 102 -5.08 10.94 15.42
C ASP A 102 -5.19 12.24 16.24
N GLU A 103 -4.07 12.81 16.67
CA GLU A 103 -4.05 14.11 17.33
C GLU A 103 -4.49 15.24 16.40
N PHE A 104 -4.03 15.22 15.14
CA PHE A 104 -4.45 16.16 14.11
C PHE A 104 -5.97 16.06 13.85
N SER A 105 -6.47 14.84 13.64
CA SER A 105 -7.90 14.53 13.49
C SER A 105 -8.72 15.06 14.65
N ARG A 106 -8.30 14.86 15.91
CA ARG A 106 -9.01 15.36 17.09
C ARG A 106 -9.07 16.88 17.14
N ARG A 107 -7.96 17.55 16.83
CA ARG A 107 -7.87 19.03 16.87
C ARG A 107 -8.72 19.69 15.80
N TYR A 108 -8.74 19.12 14.60
CA TYR A 108 -9.40 19.70 13.43
C TYR A 108 -10.69 18.98 13.05
N GLN A 109 -11.28 18.20 13.97
CA GLN A 109 -12.44 17.36 13.72
C GLN A 109 -13.61 18.12 13.10
N ARG A 110 -13.89 19.34 13.59
CA ARG A 110 -14.98 20.18 13.09
C ARG A 110 -14.75 20.61 11.65
N ASP A 111 -13.54 21.04 11.33
CA ASP A 111 -13.17 21.51 9.99
C ASP A 111 -13.19 20.35 8.99
N PHE A 112 -12.68 19.17 9.37
CA PHE A 112 -12.76 17.97 8.53
C PHE A 112 -14.19 17.49 8.31
N SER A 113 -15.06 17.55 9.33
CA SER A 113 -16.47 17.16 9.18
C SER A 113 -17.19 18.07 8.18
N GLN A 114 -16.91 19.37 8.25
CA GLN A 114 -17.42 20.34 7.28
C GLN A 114 -16.84 20.10 5.87
N MET A 115 -15.54 19.83 5.78
CA MET A 115 -14.85 19.61 4.52
C MET A 115 -15.29 18.31 3.82
N SER A 116 -15.50 17.22 4.56
CA SER A 116 -16.06 15.96 4.04
C SER A 116 -17.48 16.17 3.50
N GLY A 117 -18.33 16.93 4.21
CA GLY A 117 -19.69 17.26 3.72
C GLY A 117 -19.72 18.10 2.45
N GLN A 118 -18.66 18.87 2.17
CA GLN A 118 -18.52 19.71 0.96
C GLN A 118 -17.67 19.05 -0.13
N LEU A 119 -17.01 17.93 0.17
CA LEU A 119 -16.22 17.20 -0.80
C LEU A 119 -17.18 16.53 -1.80
N HIS A 120 -17.46 17.21 -2.91
CA HIS A 120 -18.09 16.61 -4.08
C HIS A 120 -17.11 15.65 -4.76
N LEU A 121 -16.82 14.55 -4.05
CA LEU A 121 -15.93 13.50 -4.50
C LEU A 121 -16.68 12.63 -5.50
N THR A 122 -16.18 12.64 -6.73
CA THR A 122 -16.59 11.71 -7.79
C THR A 122 -15.31 11.11 -8.38
N PRO A 123 -15.38 9.94 -9.05
CA PRO A 123 -14.18 9.35 -9.66
C PRO A 123 -13.49 10.30 -10.66
N PHE A 124 -14.26 11.15 -11.33
CA PHE A 124 -13.76 12.12 -12.31
C PHE A 124 -13.09 13.34 -11.66
N THR A 125 -13.59 13.80 -10.51
CA THR A 125 -13.10 15.02 -9.83
C THR A 125 -12.09 14.74 -8.73
N ALA A 126 -11.96 13.49 -8.27
CA ALA A 126 -11.12 13.13 -7.14
C ALA A 126 -9.65 13.52 -7.32
N ARG A 127 -9.07 13.24 -8.51
CA ARG A 127 -7.67 13.55 -8.78
C ARG A 127 -7.39 15.05 -8.77
N SER A 128 -8.22 15.84 -9.44
CA SER A 128 -8.03 17.29 -9.50
C SER A 128 -8.23 17.94 -8.13
N ARG A 129 -9.19 17.44 -7.34
CA ARG A 129 -9.36 17.88 -5.94
C ARG A 129 -8.16 17.54 -5.07
N PHE A 130 -7.63 16.33 -5.20
CA PHE A 130 -6.42 15.92 -4.48
C PHE A 130 -5.27 16.87 -4.79
N VAL A 131 -4.96 17.08 -6.07
CA VAL A 131 -3.87 17.97 -6.52
C VAL A 131 -4.07 19.39 -5.99
N ALA A 132 -5.26 19.97 -6.15
CA ALA A 132 -5.54 21.34 -5.74
C ALA A 132 -5.33 21.57 -4.22
N VAL A 133 -5.81 20.64 -3.39
CA VAL A 133 -5.66 20.76 -1.93
C VAL A 133 -4.20 20.57 -1.52
N VAL A 134 -3.49 19.63 -2.13
CA VAL A 134 -2.10 19.34 -1.78
C VAL A 134 -1.16 20.47 -2.23
N GLU A 135 -1.40 21.07 -3.40
CA GLU A 135 -0.65 22.25 -3.86
C GLU A 135 -0.86 23.46 -2.93
N GLU A 136 -2.10 23.68 -2.46
CA GLU A 136 -2.37 24.71 -1.45
C GLU A 136 -1.67 24.41 -0.13
N LEU A 137 -1.75 23.15 0.34
CA LEU A 137 -1.18 22.72 1.62
C LEU A 137 0.33 22.98 1.71
N PHE A 138 1.05 22.85 0.60
CA PHE A 138 2.51 23.02 0.54
C PHE A 138 2.96 24.31 -0.13
N ARG A 139 2.05 25.25 -0.43
CA ARG A 139 2.37 26.52 -1.12
C ARG A 139 3.51 27.30 -0.43
N ASP A 140 3.43 27.47 0.89
CA ASP A 140 4.45 28.25 1.64
C ASP A 140 5.62 27.38 2.15
N GLY A 141 5.78 26.17 1.61
CA GLY A 141 6.84 25.25 1.99
C GLY A 141 6.36 24.01 2.77
N VAL A 142 7.33 23.16 3.08
CA VAL A 142 7.11 21.84 3.68
C VAL A 142 7.55 21.86 5.14
N ASN A 143 6.75 21.24 6.01
CA ASN A 143 7.12 20.90 7.38
C ASN A 143 6.42 19.60 7.79
N TRP A 144 6.87 18.98 8.88
CA TRP A 144 6.31 17.72 9.37
C TRP A 144 4.81 17.80 9.70
N GLY A 145 4.33 18.93 10.22
CA GLY A 145 2.90 19.14 10.48
C GLY A 145 2.06 19.11 9.19
N ARG A 146 2.54 19.76 8.12
CA ARG A 146 1.90 19.72 6.79
C ARG A 146 1.97 18.32 6.17
N ILE A 147 3.05 17.56 6.39
CA ILE A 147 3.13 16.16 5.98
C ILE A 147 2.07 15.32 6.71
N VAL A 148 1.91 15.47 8.03
CA VAL A 148 0.84 14.78 8.77
C VAL A 148 -0.54 15.19 8.24
N ALA A 149 -0.77 16.48 7.97
CA ALA A 149 -2.02 16.95 7.38
C ALA A 149 -2.30 16.35 6.00
N PHE A 150 -1.26 16.13 5.18
CA PHE A 150 -1.36 15.46 3.89
C PHE A 150 -1.82 14.00 4.04
N PHE A 151 -1.26 13.26 5.01
CA PHE A 151 -1.70 11.90 5.31
C PHE A 151 -3.15 11.86 5.80
N GLU A 152 -3.53 12.79 6.67
CA GLU A 152 -4.90 12.92 7.16
C GLU A 152 -5.89 13.25 6.05
N PHE A 153 -5.56 14.18 5.16
CA PHE A 153 -6.39 14.52 4.00
C PHE A 153 -6.59 13.32 3.07
N GLY A 154 -5.52 12.59 2.73
CA GLY A 154 -5.61 11.36 1.94
C GLY A 154 -6.47 10.29 2.62
N GLY A 155 -6.34 10.13 3.94
CA GLY A 155 -7.17 9.24 4.75
C GLY A 155 -8.66 9.61 4.70
N VAL A 156 -9.00 10.91 4.80
CA VAL A 156 -10.37 11.40 4.67
C VAL A 156 -10.93 11.10 3.28
N MET A 157 -10.17 11.32 2.21
CA MET A 157 -10.61 10.96 0.85
C MET A 157 -10.86 9.45 0.71
N CYS A 158 -10.04 8.59 1.33
CA CYS A 158 -10.24 7.14 1.31
C CYS A 158 -11.53 6.75 2.05
N VAL A 159 -11.75 7.29 3.25
CA VAL A 159 -12.96 7.04 4.04
C VAL A 159 -14.21 7.51 3.29
N GLU A 160 -14.17 8.69 2.67
CA GLU A 160 -15.27 9.21 1.87
C GLU A 160 -15.54 8.35 0.62
N SER A 161 -14.49 7.78 0.02
CA SER A 161 -14.60 6.88 -1.12
C SER A 161 -15.34 5.60 -0.76
N VAL A 162 -15.00 4.96 0.37
CA VAL A 162 -15.67 3.72 0.81
C VAL A 162 -17.11 3.98 1.27
N ASN A 163 -17.38 5.12 1.92
CA ASN A 163 -18.75 5.52 2.31
C ASN A 163 -19.68 5.69 1.10
N ARG A 164 -19.12 5.97 -0.09
CA ARG A 164 -19.83 6.14 -1.35
C ARG A 164 -19.70 4.94 -2.28
N GLU A 165 -19.23 3.80 -1.76
CA GLU A 165 -19.03 2.55 -2.50
C GLU A 165 -18.04 2.65 -3.68
N MET A 166 -17.17 3.67 -3.68
CA MET A 166 -16.14 3.89 -4.70
C MET A 166 -14.81 3.24 -4.32
N PHE A 167 -14.80 1.96 -3.97
CA PHE A 167 -13.63 1.27 -3.40
C PHE A 167 -12.37 1.35 -4.28
N ALA A 168 -12.51 1.28 -5.61
CA ALA A 168 -11.40 1.41 -6.55
C ALA A 168 -10.68 2.77 -6.48
N LEU A 169 -11.33 3.80 -5.92
CA LEU A 169 -10.72 5.11 -5.74
C LEU A 169 -9.66 5.11 -4.62
N VAL A 170 -9.75 4.19 -3.66
CA VAL A 170 -8.78 4.07 -2.56
C VAL A 170 -7.38 3.73 -3.09
N ASP A 171 -7.27 2.76 -4.01
CA ASP A 171 -5.99 2.40 -4.64
C ASP A 171 -5.39 3.56 -5.45
N ASN A 172 -6.25 4.32 -6.14
CA ASN A 172 -5.83 5.51 -6.88
C ASN A 172 -5.31 6.61 -5.94
N ILE A 173 -5.98 6.85 -4.82
CA ILE A 173 -5.54 7.83 -3.81
C ILE A 173 -4.19 7.40 -3.21
N ALA A 174 -4.03 6.13 -2.85
CA ALA A 174 -2.77 5.59 -2.35
C ALA A 174 -1.62 5.81 -3.35
N THR A 175 -1.91 5.61 -4.64
CA THR A 175 -0.97 5.86 -5.73
C THR A 175 -0.58 7.34 -5.80
N TRP A 176 -1.55 8.25 -5.83
CA TRP A 176 -1.28 9.69 -5.89
C TRP A 176 -0.50 10.19 -4.68
N MET A 177 -0.82 9.69 -3.49
CA MET A 177 -0.08 10.04 -2.28
C MET A 177 1.37 9.61 -2.36
N THR A 178 1.61 8.38 -2.82
CA THR A 178 2.96 7.81 -3.00
C THR A 178 3.74 8.60 -4.05
N GLU A 179 3.13 8.91 -5.18
CA GLU A 179 3.73 9.74 -6.24
C GLU A 179 4.13 11.11 -5.71
N TYR A 180 3.24 11.74 -4.93
CA TYR A 180 3.51 13.07 -4.39
C TYR A 180 4.66 13.05 -3.36
N LEU A 181 4.68 12.07 -2.46
CA LEU A 181 5.79 11.88 -1.52
C LEU A 181 7.12 11.69 -2.25
N ASN A 182 7.14 10.85 -3.28
CA ASN A 182 8.36 10.56 -4.04
C ASN A 182 8.86 11.75 -4.86
N ARG A 183 7.96 12.51 -5.48
CA ARG A 183 8.34 13.60 -6.40
C ARG A 183 8.58 14.93 -5.70
N HIS A 184 7.77 15.28 -4.71
CA HIS A 184 7.74 16.62 -4.13
C HIS A 184 8.29 16.68 -2.70
N LEU A 185 8.08 15.63 -1.90
CA LEU A 185 8.43 15.65 -0.48
C LEU A 185 9.73 14.89 -0.16
N HIS A 186 10.19 14.01 -1.05
CA HIS A 186 11.32 13.11 -0.80
C HIS A 186 12.59 13.86 -0.41
N ASN A 187 13.00 14.85 -1.20
CA ASN A 187 14.23 15.60 -0.93
C ASN A 187 14.14 16.34 0.41
N TRP A 188 13.03 17.03 0.67
CA TRP A 188 12.82 17.72 1.94
C TRP A 188 12.86 16.75 3.12
N ILE A 189 12.19 15.60 3.03
CA ILE A 189 12.21 14.56 4.07
C ILE A 189 13.65 14.11 4.34
N GLN A 190 14.42 13.80 3.30
CA GLN A 190 15.82 13.36 3.46
C GLN A 190 16.72 14.44 4.08
N ASP A 191 16.51 15.70 3.69
CA ASP A 191 17.29 16.84 4.21
C ASP A 191 16.94 17.19 5.66
N ASN A 192 15.74 16.82 6.10
CA ASN A 192 15.25 17.01 7.46
C ASN A 192 15.36 15.73 8.32
N GLY A 193 16.31 14.85 8.00
CA GLY A 193 16.66 13.69 8.83
C GLY A 193 16.02 12.37 8.40
N GLY A 194 15.18 12.37 7.38
CA GLY A 194 14.40 11.20 6.95
C GLY A 194 13.22 10.92 7.87
N TRP A 195 12.66 9.71 7.80
CA TRP A 195 11.56 9.27 8.66
C TRP A 195 12.00 8.74 10.04
N LYS A 196 13.29 8.78 10.38
CA LYS A 196 13.83 8.17 11.60
C LYS A 196 13.64 9.05 12.84
#